data_AF-A0A349WAQ1-F1
#
_entry.id   AF-A0A349WAQ1-F1
#
_cell.length_a   1.000
_cell.length_b   1.000
_cell.length_c   1.000
_cell.angle_alpha   90.00
_cell.angle_beta   90.00
_cell.angle_gamma   90.00
#
_symmetry.space_group_name_H-M   'P 1'
#
loop_
_entity.id
_entity.type
_entity.pdbx_description
1 polymer ?
#
loop_
_entity_poly.entity_id
_entity_poly.type
_entity_poly.pdbx_seq_one_letter_code
_entity_poly.pdbx_strand_id
1 'polypeptide(L)'
;IPVLPIDTLAAVAEQARHQHGCTDVVAVLDARMDEVYAARYQWQDRAWHGVGDLGLSAPQAVQVPPGWTVAGNAQAAYGERLAPGALHVRALPTGVALLRLAPHLLATGHAVTAAAAQPLYIRDKVAQTTAERAAAQAAAAR
;
A
#
# COMPACT_ATOMS: atom_id res chain seq x y z
N ILE A 1 18.88 -11.74 17.87
CA ILE A 1 18.94 -11.44 16.42
C ILE A 1 18.08 -10.20 16.17
N PRO A 2 18.62 -9.14 15.55
CA PRO A 2 17.84 -7.97 15.16
C PRO A 2 16.98 -8.24 13.92
N VAL A 3 15.89 -7.50 13.76
CA VAL A 3 14.92 -7.65 12.65
C VAL A 3 14.65 -6.31 11.99
N LEU A 4 14.18 -6.34 10.73
CA LEU A 4 13.80 -5.13 9.98
C LEU A 4 12.27 -5.08 9.84
N PRO A 5 11.60 -4.06 10.40
CA PRO A 5 10.24 -3.75 10.05
C PRO A 5 10.26 -3.11 8.66
N ILE A 6 9.62 -3.74 7.67
CA ILE A 6 9.51 -3.20 6.32
C ILE A 6 8.03 -3.03 5.99
N ASP A 7 7.68 -1.83 5.56
CA ASP A 7 6.35 -1.51 5.07
C ASP A 7 6.03 -2.36 3.82
N THR A 8 4.89 -3.05 3.87
CA THR A 8 4.40 -3.89 2.78
C THR A 8 4.21 -3.08 1.49
N LEU A 9 3.76 -1.82 1.59
CA LEU A 9 3.55 -0.96 0.42
C LEU A 9 4.89 -0.47 -0.18
N ALA A 10 5.93 -0.30 0.64
CA ALA A 10 7.28 -0.05 0.12
C ALA A 10 7.80 -1.26 -0.67
N ALA A 11 7.47 -2.49 -0.25
CA ALA A 11 7.80 -3.70 -1.01
C ALA A 11 7.06 -3.78 -2.35
N VAL A 12 5.82 -3.29 -2.42
CA VAL A 12 5.07 -3.15 -3.68
C VAL A 12 5.75 -2.14 -4.60
N ALA A 13 6.11 -0.97 -4.09
CA ALA A 13 6.83 0.05 -4.86
C ALA A 13 8.16 -0.49 -5.40
N GLU A 14 8.94 -1.19 -4.58
CA GLU A 14 10.20 -1.80 -4.98
C GLU A 14 10.01 -2.89 -6.05
N GLN A 15 8.97 -3.71 -5.94
CA GLN A 15 8.66 -4.70 -6.95
C GLN A 15 8.27 -4.03 -8.29
N ALA A 16 7.47 -2.97 -8.24
CA ALA A 16 7.06 -2.22 -9.41
C ALA A 16 8.26 -1.57 -10.11
N ARG A 17 9.14 -0.90 -9.36
CA ARG A 17 10.38 -0.32 -9.90
C ARG A 17 11.26 -1.37 -10.55
N HIS A 18 11.44 -2.52 -9.91
CA HIS A 18 12.24 -3.61 -10.47
C HIS A 18 11.66 -4.18 -11.77
N GLN A 19 10.34 -4.33 -11.86
CA GLN A 19 9.68 -4.95 -13.02
C GLN A 19 9.41 -3.97 -14.17
N HIS A 20 9.17 -2.70 -13.85
CA HIS A 20 8.62 -1.71 -14.78
C HIS A 20 9.42 -0.40 -14.85
N GLY A 21 10.43 -0.21 -14.00
CA GLY A 21 11.27 1.00 -13.99
C GLY A 21 10.62 2.24 -13.37
N CYS A 22 9.46 2.11 -12.72
CA CYS A 22 8.74 3.23 -12.09
C CYS A 22 9.52 3.83 -10.90
N THR A 23 9.68 5.15 -10.87
CA THR A 23 10.34 5.87 -9.76
C THR A 23 9.38 6.65 -8.87
N ASP A 24 8.19 6.98 -9.37
CA ASP A 24 7.14 7.69 -8.65
C ASP A 24 5.91 6.79 -8.60
N VAL A 25 5.64 6.22 -7.43
CA VAL A 25 4.71 5.12 -7.26
C VAL A 25 3.67 5.42 -6.20
N VAL A 26 2.40 5.25 -6.55
CA VAL A 26 1.31 5.09 -5.58
C VAL A 26 1.09 3.59 -5.39
N ALA A 27 1.63 3.03 -4.32
CA ALA A 27 1.45 1.62 -4.00
C ALA A 27 0.07 1.41 -3.37
N VAL A 28 -0.72 0.49 -3.93
CA VAL A 28 -2.11 0.26 -3.53
C VAL A 28 -2.42 -1.23 -3.38
N LEU A 29 -2.88 -1.65 -2.20
CA LEU A 29 -3.33 -3.02 -1.95
C LEU A 29 -4.82 -3.05 -1.60
N ASP A 30 -5.54 -4.04 -2.12
CA ASP A 30 -6.92 -4.35 -1.71
C ASP A 30 -6.95 -4.65 -0.20
N ALA A 31 -7.63 -3.80 0.58
CA ALA A 31 -7.79 -3.94 2.02
C ALA A 31 -9.06 -4.71 2.40
N ARG A 32 -9.82 -5.21 1.41
CA ARG A 32 -11.19 -5.71 1.54
C ARG A 32 -12.16 -4.62 2.00
N MET A 33 -13.44 -4.97 2.10
CA MET A 33 -14.50 -4.08 2.59
C MET A 33 -14.64 -2.77 1.79
N ASP A 34 -14.40 -2.85 0.48
CA ASP A 34 -14.45 -1.69 -0.43
C ASP A 34 -13.43 -0.60 -0.11
N GLU A 35 -12.30 -0.99 0.48
CA GLU A 35 -11.19 -0.08 0.84
C GLU A 35 -9.86 -0.59 0.29
N VAL A 36 -8.90 0.32 0.21
CA VAL A 36 -7.52 0.06 -0.20
C VAL A 36 -6.54 0.67 0.80
N TYR A 37 -5.44 -0.04 1.04
CA TYR A 37 -4.24 0.54 1.63
C TYR A 37 -3.48 1.29 0.53
N ALA A 38 -3.14 2.54 0.77
CA ALA A 38 -2.43 3.36 -0.21
C ALA A 38 -1.30 4.17 0.45
N ALA A 39 -0.17 4.25 -0.23
CA ALA A 39 0.95 5.10 0.15
C ALA A 39 1.72 5.53 -1.10
N ARG A 40 2.42 6.66 -1.01
CA ARG A 40 3.17 7.27 -2.11
C ARG A 40 4.66 7.15 -1.83
N TYR A 41 5.43 6.72 -2.82
CA TYR A 41 6.88 6.62 -2.71
C TYR A 41 7.56 7.23 -3.93
N GLN A 42 8.66 7.94 -3.66
CA GLN A 42 9.58 8.42 -4.68
C GLN A 42 10.94 7.76 -4.50
N TRP A 43 11.50 7.27 -5.60
CA TRP A 43 12.83 6.69 -5.62
C TRP A 43 13.87 7.78 -5.87
N GLN A 44 14.67 8.10 -4.86
CA GLN A 44 15.71 9.12 -4.91
C GLN A 44 16.94 8.60 -4.15
N ASP A 45 18.15 8.91 -4.63
CA ASP A 45 19.41 8.54 -3.97
C ASP A 45 19.53 7.06 -3.56
N ARG A 46 18.97 6.17 -4.40
CA ARG A 46 18.91 4.72 -4.19
C ARG A 46 18.09 4.28 -2.97
N ALA A 47 17.13 5.10 -2.56
CA ALA A 47 16.21 4.82 -1.47
C ALA A 47 14.78 5.23 -1.84
N TRP A 48 13.80 4.63 -1.16
CA TRP A 48 12.41 5.05 -1.24
C TRP A 48 12.12 6.10 -0.18
N HIS A 49 11.53 7.21 -0.59
CA HIS A 49 11.02 8.27 0.28
C HIS A 49 9.50 8.24 0.26
N GLY A 50 8.89 8.01 1.43
CA GLY A 50 7.45 8.13 1.59
C GLY A 50 6.99 9.58 1.48
N VAL A 51 5.98 9.85 0.65
CA VAL A 51 5.41 11.19 0.47
C VAL A 51 4.02 11.23 1.10
N GLY A 52 3.96 11.77 2.32
CA GLY A 52 2.76 11.75 3.15
C GLY A 52 2.54 10.42 3.86
N ASP A 53 1.38 10.27 4.47
CA ASP A 53 1.09 9.12 5.32
C ASP A 53 0.52 7.94 4.53
N LEU A 54 0.81 6.74 5.04
CA LEU A 54 0.09 5.53 4.66
C LEU A 54 -1.36 5.65 5.14
N GLY A 55 -2.32 5.35 4.27
CA GLY A 55 -3.74 5.46 4.59
C GLY A 55 -4.58 4.25 4.18
N LEU A 56 -5.77 4.18 4.77
CA LEU A 56 -6.87 3.30 4.38
C LEU A 56 -8.02 4.17 3.85
N SER A 57 -8.50 3.89 2.65
CA SER A 57 -9.55 4.71 2.02
C SER A 57 -10.35 3.94 0.98
N ALA A 58 -11.50 4.48 0.57
CA ALA A 58 -12.22 3.96 -0.59
C ALA A 58 -11.38 4.12 -1.89
N PRO A 59 -11.49 3.21 -2.87
CA PRO A 59 -10.73 3.27 -4.12
C PRO A 59 -10.80 4.62 -4.85
N GLN A 60 -11.98 5.25 -4.85
CA GLN A 60 -12.23 6.54 -5.50
C GLN A 60 -11.56 7.73 -4.79
N ALA A 61 -11.19 7.57 -3.52
CA ALA A 61 -10.52 8.61 -2.75
C ALA A 61 -9.00 8.63 -2.99
N VAL A 62 -8.43 7.59 -3.62
CA VAL A 62 -6.99 7.53 -3.90
C VAL A 62 -6.59 8.64 -4.86
N GLN A 63 -5.77 9.56 -4.35
CA GLN A 63 -5.25 10.70 -5.10
C GLN A 63 -3.90 10.33 -5.72
N VAL A 64 -3.81 10.39 -7.05
CA VAL A 64 -2.60 10.08 -7.82
C VAL A 64 -2.09 11.34 -8.50
N PRO A 65 -0.88 11.82 -8.19
CA PRO A 65 -0.30 12.97 -8.88
C PRO A 65 -0.08 12.68 -10.38
N PRO A 66 -0.13 13.69 -11.26
CA PRO A 66 0.12 13.50 -12.68
C PRO A 66 1.46 12.81 -12.96
N GLY A 67 1.45 11.81 -13.85
CA GLY A 67 2.65 11.07 -14.24
C GLY A 67 3.09 9.96 -13.28
N TRP A 68 2.43 9.80 -12.13
CA TRP A 68 2.75 8.73 -11.18
C TRP A 68 2.10 7.41 -11.60
N THR A 69 2.76 6.30 -11.25
CA THR A 69 2.24 4.95 -11.53
C THR A 69 1.51 4.39 -10.32
N VAL A 70 0.32 3.85 -10.51
CA VAL A 70 -0.38 3.05 -9.50
C VAL A 70 0.12 1.62 -9.58
N ALA A 71 0.68 1.11 -8.47
CA ALA A 71 1.24 -0.23 -8.42
C ALA A 71 0.55 -1.08 -7.36
N GLY A 72 0.14 -2.30 -7.71
CA GLY A 72 -0.42 -3.21 -6.73
C GLY A 72 -1.39 -4.23 -7.29
N ASN A 73 -2.30 -4.71 -6.44
CA ASN A 73 -3.33 -5.69 -6.83
C ASN A 73 -4.75 -5.10 -6.86
N ALA A 74 -4.97 -3.91 -6.31
CA ALA A 74 -6.29 -3.35 -6.11
C ALA A 74 -7.04 -3.07 -7.42
N GLN A 75 -6.32 -2.81 -8.52
CA GLN A 75 -6.94 -2.58 -9.83
C GLN A 75 -7.79 -3.76 -10.31
N ALA A 76 -7.39 -4.99 -9.97
CA ALA A 76 -8.14 -6.18 -10.34
C ALA A 76 -9.51 -6.27 -9.64
N ALA A 77 -9.63 -5.68 -8.44
CA ALA A 77 -10.87 -5.68 -7.66
C ALA A 77 -11.77 -4.48 -7.98
N TYR A 78 -11.18 -3.32 -8.29
CA TYR A 78 -11.91 -2.05 -8.34
C TYR A 78 -11.99 -1.38 -9.72
N GLY A 79 -11.17 -1.80 -10.69
CA GLY A 79 -11.19 -1.28 -12.06
C GLY A 79 -11.16 0.25 -12.13
N GLU A 80 -12.05 0.85 -12.91
CA GLU A 80 -12.16 2.30 -13.12
C GLU A 80 -12.46 3.12 -11.85
N ARG A 81 -12.87 2.48 -10.75
CA ARG A 81 -13.07 3.17 -9.47
C ARG A 81 -11.75 3.59 -8.83
N LEU A 82 -10.64 2.95 -9.18
CA LEU A 82 -9.34 3.24 -8.62
C LEU A 82 -8.52 4.09 -9.59
N ALA A 83 -8.38 5.38 -9.28
CA ALA A 83 -7.56 6.33 -10.02
C ALA A 83 -7.71 6.21 -11.56
N PRO A 84 -8.91 6.49 -12.10
CA PRO A 84 -9.15 6.40 -13.53
C PRO A 84 -8.20 7.32 -14.30
N GLY A 85 -7.63 6.81 -15.39
CA GLY A 85 -6.66 7.54 -16.22
C GLY A 85 -5.21 7.51 -15.75
N ALA A 86 -4.91 6.95 -14.57
CA ALA A 86 -3.52 6.68 -14.16
C ALA A 86 -2.95 5.46 -14.89
N LEU A 87 -1.62 5.36 -15.00
CA LEU A 87 -0.97 4.13 -15.42
C LEU A 87 -1.01 3.12 -14.26
N HIS A 88 -1.49 1.90 -14.54
CA HIS A 88 -1.57 0.82 -13.55
C HIS A 88 -0.61 -0.31 -13.91
N VAL A 89 0.17 -0.75 -12.91
CA VAL A 89 1.04 -1.93 -13.03
C VAL A 89 0.76 -2.91 -11.89
N ARG A 90 0.81 -4.21 -12.21
CA ARG A 90 0.60 -5.25 -11.20
C ARG A 90 1.91 -5.56 -10.49
N ALA A 91 1.97 -5.28 -9.19
CA ALA A 91 3.09 -5.61 -8.33
C ALA A 91 2.58 -6.19 -7.00
N LEU A 92 3.30 -7.15 -6.43
CA LEU A 92 2.97 -7.77 -5.14
C LEU A 92 4.14 -7.63 -4.17
N PRO A 93 3.88 -7.56 -2.85
CA PRO A 93 4.95 -7.51 -1.86
C PRO A 93 5.63 -8.88 -1.78
N THR A 94 6.76 -9.05 -2.46
CA THR A 94 7.50 -10.32 -2.49
C THR A 94 8.65 -10.33 -1.49
N GLY A 95 9.06 -11.53 -1.04
CA GLY A 95 10.26 -11.68 -0.23
C GLY A 95 11.52 -11.15 -0.92
N VAL A 96 11.60 -11.27 -2.26
CA VAL A 96 12.73 -10.72 -3.03
C VAL A 96 12.73 -9.18 -3.00
N ALA A 97 11.57 -8.54 -3.06
CA ALA A 97 11.47 -7.09 -2.90
C ALA A 97 11.92 -6.65 -1.50
N LEU A 98 11.51 -7.37 -0.45
CA LEU A 98 11.99 -7.11 0.92
C LEU A 98 13.53 -7.22 1.02
N LEU A 99 14.11 -8.24 0.39
CA LEU A 99 15.57 -8.43 0.38
C LEU A 99 16.31 -7.32 -0.38
N ARG A 100 15.71 -6.70 -1.39
CA ARG A 100 16.31 -5.53 -2.07
C ARG A 100 16.30 -4.27 -1.21
N LEU A 101 15.30 -4.11 -0.34
CA LEU A 101 15.19 -2.97 0.58
C LEU A 101 16.13 -3.12 1.80
N ALA A 102 16.36 -4.35 2.25
CA ALA A 102 17.05 -4.64 3.51
C ALA A 102 18.46 -4.01 3.64
N PRO A 103 19.36 -4.04 2.64
CA PRO A 103 20.72 -3.51 2.80
C PRO A 103 20.74 -2.02 3.16
N HIS A 104 19.91 -1.21 2.51
CA HIS A 104 19.83 0.23 2.80
C HIS A 104 19.29 0.47 4.21
N LEU A 105 18.22 -0.24 4.60
CA LEU A 105 17.61 -0.11 5.92
C LEU A 105 18.57 -0.54 7.06
N LEU A 106 19.37 -1.58 6.84
CA LEU A 106 20.43 -1.98 7.78
C LEU A 106 21.52 -0.93 7.89
N ALA A 107 22.03 -0.44 6.75
CA ALA A 107 23.11 0.56 6.71
C ALA A 107 22.70 1.88 7.37
N THR A 108 21.42 2.19 7.38
CA THR A 108 20.83 3.42 7.98
C THR A 108 20.30 3.22 9.40
N GLY A 109 20.50 2.05 10.01
CA GLY A 109 20.20 1.82 11.42
C GLY A 109 18.74 1.52 11.75
N HIS A 110 17.92 1.10 10.79
CA HIS A 110 16.49 0.78 11.00
C HIS A 110 16.25 -0.60 11.64
N ALA A 111 17.29 -1.33 12.02
CA ALA A 111 17.15 -2.63 12.66
C ALA A 111 16.69 -2.49 14.12
N VAL A 112 15.71 -3.29 14.51
CA VAL A 112 15.11 -3.28 15.85
C VAL A 112 15.23 -4.65 16.53
N THR A 113 14.94 -4.71 17.82
CA THR A 113 14.82 -6.00 18.52
C THR A 113 13.55 -6.73 18.05
N ALA A 114 13.55 -8.06 18.12
CA ALA A 114 12.36 -8.84 17.76
C ALA A 114 11.09 -8.40 18.53
N ALA A 115 11.24 -8.01 19.81
CA ALA A 115 10.12 -7.53 20.62
C ALA A 115 9.58 -6.15 20.18
N ALA A 116 10.43 -5.31 19.58
CA ALA A 116 10.05 -3.99 19.09
C ALA A 116 9.42 -4.01 17.69
N ALA A 117 9.51 -5.12 16.96
CA ALA A 117 8.89 -5.28 15.65
C ALA A 117 7.38 -5.53 15.78
N GLN A 118 6.62 -4.45 15.89
CA GLN A 118 5.16 -4.48 15.99
C GLN A 118 4.52 -4.26 14.61
N PRO A 119 3.41 -4.95 14.28
CA PRO A 119 2.61 -4.64 13.10
C PRO A 119 2.01 -3.23 13.17
N LEU A 120 1.93 -2.57 12.01
CA LEU A 120 1.15 -1.34 11.89
C LEU A 120 -0.34 -1.68 11.73
N TYR A 121 -1.16 -1.23 12.67
CA TYR A 121 -2.62 -1.35 12.60
C TYR A 121 -3.22 -0.06 12.04
N ILE A 122 -3.97 -0.17 10.94
CA ILE A 122 -4.50 1.00 10.19
C ILE A 122 -6.02 1.03 10.20
N ARG A 123 -6.68 -0.13 10.29
CA ARG A 123 -8.13 -0.24 10.35
C ARG A 123 -8.59 -0.41 11.79
N ASP A 124 -9.23 0.60 12.35
CA ASP A 124 -9.77 0.56 13.72
C ASP A 124 -11.04 -0.31 13.84
N LYS A 125 -11.81 -0.44 12.77
CA LYS A 125 -13.10 -1.15 12.78
C LYS A 125 -13.17 -2.25 11.74
N VAL A 126 -13.05 -3.49 12.19
CA VAL A 126 -12.99 -4.69 11.33
C VAL A 126 -14.32 -5.45 11.23
N ALA A 127 -15.35 -5.06 11.99
CA ALA A 127 -16.66 -5.69 11.96
C ALA A 127 -17.79 -4.66 12.01
N GLN A 128 -18.76 -4.80 11.11
CA GLN A 128 -20.04 -4.11 11.24
C GLN A 128 -20.89 -4.80 12.31
N THR A 129 -21.47 -3.99 13.18
CA THR A 129 -22.51 -4.45 14.10
C THR A 129 -23.73 -4.96 13.32
N THR A 130 -24.56 -5.79 13.94
CA THR A 130 -25.80 -6.29 13.30
C THR A 130 -26.71 -5.15 12.84
N ALA A 131 -26.75 -4.04 13.61
CA ALA A 131 -27.50 -2.85 13.28
C ALA A 131 -26.98 -2.17 12.00
N GLU A 132 -25.66 -2.06 11.84
CA GLU A 132 -25.04 -1.48 10.65
C GLU A 132 -25.29 -2.34 9.39
N ARG A 133 -25.26 -3.67 9.54
CA ARG A 133 -25.60 -4.59 8.44
C ARG A 133 -27.06 -4.45 8.01
N ALA A 134 -27.99 -4.33 8.97
CA ALA A 134 -29.41 -4.13 8.68
C ALA A 134 -29.68 -2.76 8.01
N ALA A 135 -29.00 -1.70 8.46
CA ALA A 135 -29.10 -0.37 7.86
C ALA A 135 -28.56 -0.33 6.42
N ALA A 136 -27.42 -0.97 6.16
CA ALA A 136 -26.85 -1.07 4.81
C ALA A 136 -27.76 -1.85 3.85
N GLN A 137 -28.39 -2.94 4.31
CA GLN A 137 -29.37 -3.69 3.52
C GLN A 137 -30.62 -2.86 3.20
N ALA A 138 -31.12 -2.08 4.16
CA ALA A 138 -32.28 -1.20 3.95
C ALA A 138 -31.97 -0.03 3.00
N ALA A 139 -30.75 0.50 3.03
CA ALA A 139 -30.31 1.55 2.12
C ALA A 139 -30.10 1.06 0.68
N ALA A 140 -29.65 -0.19 0.51
CA ALA A 140 -29.45 -0.81 -0.81
C ALA A 140 -30.75 -1.29 -1.48
N ALA A 141 -31.86 -1.39 -0.72
CA ALA A 141 -33.17 -1.82 -1.21
C ALA A 141 -34.09 -0.65 -1.62
N ARG A 142 -33.59 0.59 -1.56
CA ARG A 142 -34.27 1.80 -2.06
C ARG A 142 -33.62 2.28 -3.35
#